data_AF-T0Z3G2-F1
#
_entry.id   AF-T0Z3G2-F1
#
_cell.length_a   1.000
_cell.length_b   1.000
_cell.length_c   1.000
_cell.angle_alpha   90.00
_cell.angle_beta   90.00
_cell.angle_gamma   90.00
#
_symmetry.space_group_name_H-M   'P 1'
#
loop_
_entity.id
_entity.type
_entity.pdbx_description
1 polymer ?
#
loop_
_entity_poly.entity_id
_entity_poly.type
_entity_poly.pdbx_seq_one_letter_code
_entity_poly.pdbx_strand_id
1 'polypeptide(L)'
;MRRTLEFAEILRSGDANVHYRWNMRNDTFTQISDLTRLSDTLSLYAGYTKNEINEEIANKTKILQWLSDNDVLDVDSAGNVVARYYRDKKKVIDIINEQAKYSPDLFR
;
A
#
# COMPACT_ATOMS: atom_id res chain seq x y z
N MET A 1 -22.54 4.32 -6.48
CA MET A 1 -21.20 3.75 -6.21
C MET A 1 -20.53 4.56 -5.12
N ARG A 2 -19.68 3.95 -4.28
CA ARG A 2 -18.89 4.63 -3.24
C ARG A 2 -17.46 4.84 -3.75
N ARG A 3 -16.88 6.01 -3.47
CA ARG A 3 -15.51 6.41 -3.81
C ARG A 3 -14.93 7.21 -2.65
N THR A 4 -13.63 7.03 -2.38
CA THR A 4 -12.89 7.96 -1.52
C THR A 4 -12.69 9.24 -2.32
N LEU A 5 -13.09 10.40 -1.78
CA LEU A 5 -12.95 11.67 -2.51
C LEU A 5 -11.52 12.19 -2.44
N GLU A 6 -10.95 12.17 -1.24
CA GLU A 6 -9.61 12.67 -0.95
C GLU A 6 -8.92 11.81 0.09
N PHE A 7 -7.60 11.71 -0.01
CA PHE A 7 -6.72 11.19 1.03
C PHE A 7 -5.71 12.27 1.39
N ALA A 8 -5.71 12.70 2.65
CA ALA A 8 -4.94 13.84 3.13
C ALA A 8 -4.31 13.55 4.50
N GLU A 9 -3.17 14.16 4.77
CA GLU A 9 -2.59 14.23 6.12
C GLU A 9 -2.89 15.60 6.77
N ILE A 10 -3.07 15.61 8.09
CA ILE A 10 -3.17 16.85 8.85
C ILE A 10 -1.77 17.32 9.25
N LEU A 11 -1.41 18.55 8.92
CA LEU A 11 -0.14 19.18 9.27
C LEU A 11 -0.15 19.70 10.71
N ARG A 12 1.03 20.07 11.23
CA ARG A 12 1.16 20.64 12.60
C ARG A 12 0.42 21.97 12.76
N SER A 13 0.23 22.72 11.66
CA SER A 13 -0.58 23.94 11.65
C SER A 13 -2.09 23.69 11.80
N GLY A 14 -2.53 22.44 11.64
CA GLY A 14 -3.95 22.08 11.56
C GLY A 14 -4.50 22.02 10.13
N ASP A 15 -3.75 22.49 9.14
CA ASP A 15 -4.15 22.44 7.74
C ASP A 15 -4.09 21.01 7.18
N ALA A 16 -4.97 20.69 6.23
CA ALA A 16 -4.92 19.42 5.50
C ALA A 16 -4.03 19.52 4.26
N ASN A 17 -3.10 18.58 4.11
CA ASN A 17 -2.31 18.38 2.90
C ASN A 17 -2.89 17.18 2.13
N VAL A 18 -3.60 17.45 1.03
CA VAL A 18 -4.26 16.43 0.20
C VAL A 18 -3.25 15.75 -0.72
N HIS A 19 -3.04 14.45 -0.55
CA HIS A 19 -2.11 13.65 -1.35
C HIS A 19 -2.76 13.07 -2.59
N TYR A 20 -3.98 12.54 -2.47
CA TYR A 20 -4.71 11.99 -3.60
C TYR A 20 -6.12 12.55 -3.64
N ARG A 21 -6.60 12.83 -4.84
CA ARG A 21 -7.96 13.30 -5.11
C ARG A 21 -8.58 12.49 -6.23
N TRP A 22 -9.86 12.16 -6.07
CA TRP A 22 -10.64 11.52 -7.12
C TRP A 22 -11.02 12.53 -8.21
N ASN A 23 -10.70 12.17 -9.45
CA ASN A 23 -11.12 12.89 -10.65
C ASN A 23 -12.41 12.25 -11.19
N MET A 24 -13.51 12.96 -10.99
CA MET A 24 -14.85 12.49 -11.34
C MET A 24 -15.05 12.31 -12.85
N ARG A 25 -14.28 13.03 -13.68
CA ARG A 25 -14.47 13.02 -15.14
C ARG A 25 -14.00 11.72 -15.77
N ASN A 26 -12.93 11.14 -15.25
CA ASN A 26 -12.30 9.93 -15.80
C ASN A 26 -12.33 8.74 -14.81
N ASP A 27 -12.94 8.90 -13.63
CA ASP A 27 -12.98 7.91 -12.55
C ASP A 27 -11.57 7.41 -12.13
N THR A 28 -10.60 8.33 -12.04
CA THR A 28 -9.23 8.00 -11.60
C THR A 28 -8.81 8.79 -10.37
N PHE A 29 -7.77 8.33 -9.69
CA PHE A 29 -7.13 9.08 -8.60
C PHE A 29 -5.89 9.81 -9.13
N THR A 30 -5.78 11.10 -8.83
CA THR A 30 -4.62 11.92 -9.18
C THR A 30 -3.84 12.26 -7.92
N GLN A 31 -2.53 12.09 -7.95
CA GLN A 31 -1.65 12.55 -6.88
C GLN A 31 -1.52 14.07 -6.95
N ILE A 32 -1.82 14.75 -5.84
CA ILE A 32 -1.82 16.21 -5.71
C ILE A 32 -0.58 16.69 -4.95
N SER A 33 -0.11 15.92 -3.97
CA SER A 33 1.07 16.25 -3.17
C SER A 33 1.78 15.00 -2.64
N ASP A 34 2.99 15.21 -2.12
CA ASP A 34 3.76 14.18 -1.41
C ASP A 34 3.40 14.12 0.08
N LEU A 35 3.67 12.96 0.69
CA LEU A 35 3.68 12.80 2.15
C LEU A 35 4.83 13.57 2.77
N THR A 36 4.52 14.43 3.74
CA THR A 36 5.50 15.24 4.43
C THR A 36 5.56 14.85 5.90
N ARG A 37 4.49 15.12 6.66
CA ARG A 37 4.50 14.92 8.12
C ARG A 37 4.61 13.44 8.48
N LEU A 38 3.88 12.57 7.79
CA LEU A 38 3.96 11.14 8.06
C LEU A 38 5.35 10.59 7.71
N SER A 39 5.95 11.05 6.60
CA SER A 39 7.31 10.67 6.23
C SER A 39 8.32 11.07 7.30
N ASP A 40 8.28 12.33 7.78
CA ASP A 40 9.15 12.81 8.85
C ASP A 40 8.99 12.00 10.14
N THR A 41 7.74 11.61 10.45
CA THR A 41 7.44 10.78 11.62
C THR A 41 8.07 9.40 11.49
N LEU A 42 7.94 8.76 10.33
CA LEU A 42 8.55 7.46 10.06
C LEU A 42 10.08 7.54 10.05
N SER A 43 10.66 8.61 9.50
CA SER A 43 12.10 8.84 9.56
C SER A 43 12.60 9.02 10.98
N LEU A 44 11.88 9.77 11.82
CA LEU A 44 12.28 10.02 13.21
C LEU A 44 12.19 8.77 14.10
N TYR A 45 11.08 8.02 14.01
CA TYR A 45 10.80 6.93 14.95
C TYR A 45 11.25 5.55 14.46
N ALA A 46 11.28 5.34 13.15
CA ALA A 46 11.66 4.05 12.55
C ALA A 46 12.96 4.12 11.75
N GLY A 47 13.57 5.31 11.62
CA GLY A 47 14.86 5.48 10.94
C GLY A 47 14.79 5.37 9.41
N TYR A 48 13.60 5.34 8.82
CA TYR A 48 13.44 5.17 7.38
C TYR A 48 13.80 6.43 6.59
N THR A 49 14.50 6.25 5.48
CA THR A 49 14.65 7.27 4.44
C THR A 49 13.40 7.36 3.56
N LYS A 50 13.22 8.50 2.87
CA LYS A 50 12.11 8.67 1.91
C LYS A 50 12.11 7.58 0.82
N ASN A 51 13.31 7.14 0.39
CA ASN A 51 13.45 6.08 -0.60
C ASN A 51 12.97 4.72 -0.07
N GLU A 52 13.33 4.35 1.17
CA GLU A 52 12.87 3.10 1.78
C GLU A 52 11.35 3.12 2.02
N ILE A 53 10.77 4.27 2.40
CA ILE A 53 9.31 4.43 2.52
C ILE A 53 8.64 4.19 1.17
N ASN A 54 9.16 4.79 0.09
CA ASN A 54 8.63 4.59 -1.25
C ASN A 54 8.75 3.13 -1.72
N GLU A 55 9.86 2.47 -1.39
CA GLU A 55 10.05 1.05 -1.70
C GLU A 55 9.06 0.16 -0.94
N GLU A 56 8.82 0.46 0.34
CA GLU A 56 7.79 -0.20 1.14
C GLU A 56 6.38 -0.04 0.56
N ILE A 57 6.03 1.18 0.12
CA ILE A 57 4.75 1.46 -0.54
C ILE A 57 4.65 0.69 -1.86
N ALA A 58 5.72 0.66 -2.66
CA ALA A 58 5.75 -0.08 -3.93
C ALA A 58 5.54 -1.59 -3.71
N ASN A 59 6.23 -2.17 -2.72
CA ASN A 59 6.10 -3.58 -2.38
C ASN A 59 4.67 -3.92 -1.90
N LYS A 60 4.07 -3.07 -1.05
CA LYS A 60 2.69 -3.27 -0.57
C LYS A 60 1.67 -3.10 -1.69
N THR A 61 1.89 -2.16 -2.60
CA THR A 61 1.07 -1.99 -3.80
C THR A 61 1.09 -3.25 -4.67
N LYS A 62 2.26 -3.84 -4.89
CA LYS A 62 2.38 -5.11 -5.65
C LYS A 62 1.58 -6.25 -5.01
N ILE A 63 1.62 -6.37 -3.69
CA ILE A 63 0.85 -7.39 -2.96
C ILE A 63 -0.65 -7.20 -3.19
N LEU A 64 -1.16 -5.98 -3.02
CA LEU A 64 -2.58 -5.69 -3.21
C LEU A 64 -3.02 -5.91 -4.67
N GLN A 65 -2.18 -5.54 -5.63
CA GLN A 65 -2.43 -5.79 -7.04
C GLN A 65 -2.48 -7.30 -7.34
N TRP A 66 -1.51 -8.07 -6.84
CA TRP A 66 -1.46 -9.51 -7.02
C TRP A 66 -2.67 -10.23 -6.39
N LEU A 67 -3.15 -9.78 -5.23
CA LEU A 67 -4.39 -10.29 -4.64
C LEU A 67 -5.60 -10.04 -5.55
N SER A 68 -5.71 -8.82 -6.10
CA SER A 68 -6.77 -8.46 -7.05
C SER A 68 -6.69 -9.29 -8.34
N ASP A 69 -5.50 -9.48 -8.90
CA ASP A 69 -5.28 -10.22 -10.14
C ASP A 69 -5.56 -11.74 -9.99
N ASN A 70 -5.54 -12.24 -8.76
CA ASN A 70 -5.86 -13.63 -8.41
C ASN A 70 -7.26 -13.81 -7.81
N ASP A 71 -8.12 -12.78 -7.88
CA ASP A 71 -9.49 -12.80 -7.36
C ASP A 71 -9.57 -13.17 -5.86
N VAL A 72 -8.56 -12.80 -5.06
CA VAL A 72 -8.55 -13.01 -3.61
C VAL A 72 -9.34 -11.90 -2.93
N LEU A 73 -10.65 -12.13 -2.76
CA LEU A 73 -11.61 -11.12 -2.26
C LEU A 73 -12.05 -11.34 -0.81
N ASP A 74 -11.76 -12.50 -0.22
CA ASP A 74 -12.12 -12.80 1.16
C ASP A 74 -11.08 -12.28 2.16
N VAL A 75 -11.58 -11.88 3.34
CA VAL A 75 -10.76 -11.27 4.39
C VAL A 75 -9.74 -12.24 4.98
N ASP A 76 -10.07 -13.53 5.07
CA ASP A 76 -9.20 -14.52 5.70
C ASP A 76 -7.97 -14.81 4.84
N SER A 77 -8.15 -15.01 3.53
CA SER A 77 -7.09 -15.21 2.56
C SER A 77 -6.20 -13.97 2.43
N ALA A 78 -6.80 -12.78 2.30
CA ALA A 78 -6.05 -11.53 2.25
C ALA A 78 -5.27 -11.30 3.55
N GLY A 79 -5.90 -11.53 4.71
CA GLY A 79 -5.28 -11.45 6.03
C GLY A 79 -4.11 -12.41 6.20
N ASN A 80 -4.22 -13.63 5.67
CA ASN A 80 -3.12 -14.60 5.67
C ASN A 80 -1.91 -14.05 4.89
N VAL A 81 -2.10 -13.55 3.67
CA VAL A 81 -1.01 -12.98 2.86
C VAL A 81 -0.34 -11.80 3.56
N VAL A 82 -1.13 -10.91 4.18
CA VAL A 82 -0.60 -9.78 4.97
C VAL A 82 0.22 -10.29 6.16
N ALA A 83 -0.29 -11.27 6.90
CA ALA A 83 0.43 -11.87 8.03
C ALA A 83 1.75 -12.54 7.60
N ARG A 84 1.75 -13.20 6.43
CA ARG A 84 2.97 -13.79 5.84
C ARG A 84 3.98 -12.74 5.44
N TYR A 85 3.54 -11.61 4.88
CA TYR A 85 4.43 -10.51 4.53
C TYR A 85 5.14 -9.92 5.77
N TYR A 86 4.42 -9.78 6.89
CA TYR A 86 5.04 -9.35 8.15
C TYR A 86 5.99 -10.40 8.76
N ARG A 87 5.81 -11.69 8.44
CA ARG A 87 6.70 -12.76 8.91
C ARG A 87 7.94 -12.95 8.05
N ASP A 88 7.80 -12.92 6.73
CA ASP A 88 8.87 -13.10 5.75
C ASP A 88 8.56 -12.31 4.48
N LYS A 89 8.94 -11.02 4.51
CA LYS A 89 8.75 -10.09 3.39
C LYS A 89 9.37 -10.61 2.10
N LYS A 90 10.58 -11.18 2.17
CA LYS A 90 11.35 -11.58 0.99
C LYS A 90 10.64 -12.72 0.26
N LYS A 91 10.26 -13.79 0.98
CA LYS A 91 9.56 -14.93 0.39
C LYS A 91 8.26 -14.52 -0.32
N VAL A 92 7.48 -13.62 0.29
CA VAL A 92 6.23 -13.14 -0.31
C VAL A 92 6.47 -12.34 -1.59
N ILE A 93 7.45 -11.44 -1.58
CA ILE A 93 7.78 -10.62 -2.76
C ILE A 93 8.35 -11.48 -3.90
N ASP A 94 9.16 -12.49 -3.59
CA ASP A 94 9.70 -13.43 -4.58
C ASP A 94 8.57 -14.21 -5.28
N ILE A 95 7.62 -14.77 -4.51
CA ILE A 95 6.43 -15.47 -5.04
C ILE A 95 5.61 -14.57 -5.97
N ILE A 96 5.41 -13.30 -5.60
CA ILE A 96 4.63 -12.35 -6.38
C ILE A 96 5.36 -11.97 -7.67
N ASN A 97 6.68 -11.78 -7.62
CA ASN A 97 7.49 -11.45 -8.79
C ASN A 97 7.55 -12.62 -9.79
N GLU A 98 7.46 -13.86 -9.31
CA GLU A 98 7.32 -15.07 -10.15
C GLU A 98 5.93 -15.23 -10.78
N GLN A 99 4.99 -14.32 -10.48
CA GLN A 99 3.59 -14.35 -10.95
C GLN A 99 2.89 -15.68 -10.65
N ALA A 100 3.24 -16.33 -9.54
CA ALA A 100 2.58 -17.55 -9.10
C ALA A 100 1.08 -17.30 -8.85
N LYS A 101 0.23 -18.25 -9.25
CA LYS A 101 -1.20 -18.19 -8.93
C LYS A 101 -1.43 -18.43 -7.45
N TYR A 102 -2.25 -17.61 -6.80
CA TYR A 102 -2.53 -17.74 -5.37
C TYR A 102 -2.99 -19.16 -5.02
N SER A 103 -2.35 -19.72 -3.98
CA SER A 103 -2.78 -20.90 -3.27
C SER A 103 -2.36 -20.76 -1.81
N PRO A 104 -3.19 -21.16 -0.83
CA PRO A 104 -2.83 -21.14 0.59
C PRO A 104 -1.52 -21.86 0.91
N ASP A 105 -1.14 -22.83 0.06
CA ASP A 105 0.03 -23.68 0.25
C ASP A 105 1.34 -23.03 -0.21
N LEU A 106 1.30 -21.95 -0.98
CA LEU A 106 2.50 -21.22 -1.45
C LEU A 106 3.37 -20.70 -0.31
N PHE A 107 2.74 -20.43 0.85
CA PHE A 107 3.40 -19.81 1.99
C PHE A 107 3.71 -20.80 3.12
N ARG A 108 3.51 -22.11 2.88
CA ARG A 108 3.94 -23.18 3.80
C ARG A 108 5.46 -23.27 3.88
#